data_AF-A0A2G6LH24-F1
#
_entry.id   AF-A0A2G6LH24-F1
#
_cell.length_a   1.000
_cell.length_b   1.000
_cell.length_c   1.000
_cell.angle_alpha   90.00
_cell.angle_beta   90.00
_cell.angle_gamma   90.00
#
_symmetry.space_group_name_H-M   'P 1'
#
loop_
_entity.id
_entity.type
_entity.pdbx_description
1 polymer ?
#
loop_
_entity_poly.entity_id
_entity_poly.type
_entity_poly.pdbx_seq_one_letter_code
_entity_poly.pdbx_strand_id
1 'polypeptide(L)'
;MKKRILVNKKLNKTFNVELENNCVTYQTLKNGKGRVYTKAFSCDEEALKFFSKKQWEVLKKGFVLCQKTNRFGEPKLHYYIGGGYSGALSFTHTQNAIWVYQEGSYENPDNQYDFIKSISYQGDTLEQIKTPDILAWDMQCLNNNTLLLNLDHHIYTYVVVLLFLKTDNYLPFIAKVE
;
A
#
# COMPACT_ATOMS: atom_id res chain seq x y z
N MET A 1 12.57 -0.63 -23.22
CA MET A 1 11.13 -0.32 -23.05
C MET A 1 10.67 -0.67 -21.64
N LYS A 2 10.07 0.27 -20.91
CA LYS A 2 9.46 0.05 -19.58
C LYS A 2 7.96 0.33 -19.67
N LYS A 3 7.13 -0.59 -19.17
CA LYS A 3 5.66 -0.45 -19.17
C LYS A 3 5.10 -0.75 -17.79
N ARG A 4 4.13 0.05 -17.36
CA ARG A 4 3.44 -0.11 -16.08
C ARG A 4 1.94 0.12 -16.27
N ILE A 5 1.17 -0.73 -15.60
CA ILE A 5 -0.29 -0.68 -15.56
C ILE A 5 -0.68 -0.56 -14.10
N LEU A 6 -1.35 0.53 -13.75
CA LEU A 6 -1.88 0.75 -12.41
C LEU A 6 -3.40 0.77 -12.47
N VAL A 7 -4.05 0.18 -11.47
CA VAL A 7 -5.50 0.03 -11.44
C VAL A 7 -6.06 0.71 -10.20
N ASN A 8 -7.13 1.46 -10.37
CA ASN A 8 -7.98 1.93 -9.28
C ASN A 8 -9.34 1.23 -9.42
N LYS A 9 -9.54 0.15 -8.65
CA LYS A 9 -10.75 -0.67 -8.72
C LYS A 9 -11.99 0.10 -8.24
N LYS A 10 -11.85 0.91 -7.18
CA LYS A 10 -12.94 1.73 -6.63
C LYS A 10 -13.53 2.69 -7.67
N LEU A 11 -12.68 3.28 -8.51
CA LEU A 11 -13.09 4.22 -9.56
C LEU A 11 -13.33 3.56 -10.93
N ASN A 12 -13.13 2.24 -11.04
CA ASN A 12 -13.08 1.49 -12.29
C ASN A 12 -12.19 2.15 -13.36
N LYS A 13 -10.96 2.53 -12.95
CA LYS A 13 -9.98 3.19 -13.81
C LYS A 13 -8.70 2.38 -13.93
N THR A 14 -8.09 2.45 -15.11
CA THR A 14 -6.76 1.87 -15.38
C THR A 14 -5.85 2.97 -15.93
N PHE A 15 -4.66 3.08 -15.40
CA PHE A 15 -3.62 3.98 -15.88
C PHE A 15 -2.52 3.16 -16.53
N ASN A 16 -2.20 3.47 -17.77
CA ASN A 16 -1.07 2.86 -18.48
C ASN A 16 -0.01 3.93 -18.69
N VAL A 17 1.25 3.57 -18.45
CA VAL A 17 2.41 4.42 -18.76
C VAL A 17 3.52 3.57 -19.33
N GLU A 18 4.15 4.10 -20.38
CA GLU A 18 5.15 3.44 -21.18
C GLU A 18 6.29 4.41 -21.48
N LEU A 19 7.52 3.94 -21.31
CA LEU A 19 8.75 4.63 -21.64
C LEU A 19 9.50 3.84 -22.70
N GLU A 20 9.67 4.48 -23.85
CA GLU A 20 10.41 3.97 -25.00
C GLU A 20 11.40 5.05 -25.45
N ASN A 21 12.70 4.76 -25.33
CA ASN A 21 13.79 5.72 -25.50
C ASN A 21 13.55 6.98 -24.66
N ASN A 22 13.57 8.16 -25.30
CA ASN A 22 13.31 9.46 -24.70
C ASN A 22 11.82 9.87 -24.75
N CYS A 23 10.90 8.93 -25.01
CA CYS A 23 9.47 9.23 -25.17
C CYS A 23 8.62 8.51 -24.12
N VAL A 24 7.72 9.26 -23.49
CA VAL A 24 6.75 8.73 -22.53
C VAL A 24 5.34 8.84 -23.09
N THR A 25 4.67 7.70 -23.20
CA THR A 25 3.24 7.61 -23.54
C THR A 25 2.45 7.20 -22.32
N TYR A 26 1.35 7.90 -22.03
CA TYR A 26 0.50 7.58 -20.88
C TYR A 26 -0.97 7.86 -21.17
N GLN A 27 -1.84 7.10 -20.50
CA GLN A 27 -3.29 7.23 -20.63
C GLN A 27 -4.00 6.80 -19.35
N THR A 28 -5.11 7.48 -19.03
CA THR A 28 -6.07 7.02 -18.03
C THR A 28 -7.33 6.55 -18.74
N LEU A 29 -7.66 5.28 -18.58
CA LEU A 29 -8.87 4.65 -19.09
C LEU A 29 -9.93 4.60 -17.98
N LYS A 30 -11.16 5.00 -18.28
CA LYS A 30 -12.36 4.72 -17.49
C LYS A 30 -13.29 3.91 -18.37
N ASN A 31 -13.70 2.71 -17.93
CA ASN A 31 -14.49 1.78 -18.74
C ASN A 31 -13.89 1.53 -20.14
N GLY A 32 -12.55 1.38 -20.22
CA GLY A 32 -11.82 1.14 -21.47
C GLY A 32 -11.66 2.35 -22.40
N LYS A 33 -12.26 3.51 -22.09
CA LYS A 33 -12.13 4.74 -22.90
C LYS A 33 -11.23 5.75 -22.20
N GLY A 34 -10.36 6.41 -22.96
CA GLY A 34 -9.48 7.45 -22.44
C GLY A 34 -8.68 8.12 -23.53
N ARG A 35 -8.06 9.26 -23.19
CA ARG A 35 -7.17 10.00 -24.10
C ARG A 35 -5.72 9.54 -23.89
N VAL A 36 -5.03 9.33 -25.00
CA VAL A 36 -3.59 9.04 -25.03
C VAL A 36 -2.82 10.34 -25.08
N TYR A 37 -1.75 10.41 -24.30
CA TYR A 37 -0.80 11.52 -24.30
C TYR A 37 0.59 10.97 -24.54
N THR A 38 1.36 11.66 -25.37
CA THR A 38 2.74 11.31 -25.69
C THR A 38 3.60 12.55 -25.52
N LYS A 39 4.75 12.40 -24.86
CA LYS A 39 5.72 13.47 -24.65
C LYS A 39 7.13 12.96 -24.88
N ALA A 40 7.83 13.59 -25.81
CA ALA A 40 9.26 13.37 -26.03
C ALA A 40 10.10 14.30 -25.14
N PHE A 41 11.29 13.84 -24.78
CA PHE A 41 12.25 14.55 -23.94
C PHE A 41 13.60 14.66 -24.65
N SER A 42 14.45 15.57 -24.15
CA SER A 42 15.77 15.80 -24.73
C SER A 42 16.75 14.66 -24.43
N CYS A 43 16.60 14.02 -23.27
CA CYS A 43 17.43 12.88 -22.85
C CYS A 43 16.61 11.82 -22.09
N ASP A 44 17.20 10.62 -21.98
CA ASP A 44 16.58 9.48 -21.33
C ASP A 44 16.33 9.69 -19.83
N GLU A 45 17.19 10.48 -19.16
CA GLU A 45 17.06 10.76 -17.74
C GLU A 45 15.81 11.59 -17.42
N GLU A 46 15.53 12.62 -18.24
CA GLU A 46 14.31 13.42 -18.12
C GLU A 46 13.05 12.59 -18.37
N ALA A 47 13.09 11.72 -19.38
CA ALA A 47 11.99 10.81 -19.69
C ALA A 47 11.73 9.85 -18.52
N LEU A 48 12.77 9.30 -17.91
CA LEU A 48 12.67 8.42 -16.75
C LEU A 48 12.15 9.14 -15.50
N LYS A 49 12.59 10.37 -15.24
CA LYS A 49 12.07 11.23 -14.16
C LYS A 49 10.58 11.48 -14.34
N PHE A 50 10.15 11.82 -15.56
CA PHE A 50 8.74 12.05 -15.86
C PHE A 50 7.89 10.78 -15.74
N PHE A 51 8.40 9.66 -16.23
CA PHE A 51 7.78 8.34 -16.09
C PHE A 51 7.54 7.97 -14.62
N SER A 52 8.55 8.17 -13.78
CA SER A 52 8.47 7.91 -12.33
C SER A 52 7.50 8.87 -11.63
N LYS A 53 7.55 10.16 -11.99
CA LYS A 53 6.61 11.18 -11.48
C LYS A 53 5.16 10.80 -11.77
N LYS A 54 4.85 10.36 -13.00
CA LYS A 54 3.48 9.98 -13.37
C LYS A 54 2.96 8.79 -12.59
N GLN A 55 3.80 7.79 -12.30
CA GLN A 55 3.42 6.68 -11.41
C GLN A 55 3.07 7.19 -10.01
N TRP A 56 3.92 8.02 -9.42
CA TRP A 56 3.67 8.59 -8.08
C TRP A 56 2.40 9.43 -8.02
N GLU A 57 2.12 10.24 -9.04
CA GLU A 57 0.90 11.05 -9.11
C GLU A 57 -0.38 10.20 -9.05
N VAL A 58 -0.39 9.03 -9.70
CA VAL A 58 -1.58 8.16 -9.71
C VAL A 58 -1.62 7.24 -8.48
N LEU A 59 -0.47 6.79 -7.97
CA LEU A 59 -0.38 6.03 -6.72
C LEU A 59 -1.01 6.82 -5.57
N LYS A 60 -0.66 8.11 -5.44
CA LYS A 60 -1.25 9.04 -4.46
C LYS A 60 -2.76 9.24 -4.62
N LYS A 61 -3.32 8.94 -5.81
CA LYS A 61 -4.75 8.97 -6.12
C LYS A 61 -5.44 7.60 -5.92
N GLY A 62 -4.77 6.66 -5.24
CA GLY A 62 -5.31 5.34 -4.92
C GLY A 62 -5.26 4.34 -6.07
N PHE A 63 -4.45 4.58 -7.11
CA PHE A 63 -4.12 3.53 -8.06
C PHE A 63 -3.09 2.58 -7.43
N VAL A 64 -3.11 1.32 -7.84
CA VAL A 64 -2.19 0.29 -7.36
C VAL A 64 -1.49 -0.36 -8.55
N LEU A 65 -0.17 -0.50 -8.46
CA LEU A 65 0.60 -1.33 -9.40
C LEU A 65 0.64 -2.76 -8.84
N CYS A 66 0.08 -3.72 -9.56
CA CYS A 66 0.19 -5.14 -9.24
C CYS A 66 0.67 -5.89 -10.48
N GLN A 67 1.88 -6.44 -10.42
CA GLN A 67 2.43 -7.24 -11.51
C GLN A 67 2.10 -8.72 -11.31
N LYS A 68 1.66 -9.40 -12.38
CA LYS A 68 1.45 -10.85 -12.36
C LYS A 68 2.76 -11.63 -12.46
N THR A 69 3.74 -11.08 -13.18
CA THR A 69 5.02 -11.73 -13.47
C THR A 69 6.13 -11.03 -12.73
N ASN A 70 6.91 -11.77 -11.94
CA ASN A 70 8.07 -11.23 -11.25
C ASN A 70 9.23 -11.07 -12.25
N ARG A 71 9.71 -9.84 -12.42
CA ARG A 71 11.05 -9.59 -12.96
C ARG A 71 11.96 -9.26 -11.79
N PHE A 72 13.19 -9.76 -11.83
CA PHE A 72 14.15 -9.51 -10.76
C PHE A 72 14.35 -8.00 -10.59
N GLY A 73 14.26 -7.50 -9.35
CA GLY A 73 14.39 -6.08 -9.05
C GLY A 73 13.17 -5.20 -9.42
N GLU A 74 12.04 -5.78 -9.87
CA GLU A 74 10.80 -5.02 -10.06
C GLU A 74 9.80 -5.25 -8.90
N PRO A 75 9.07 -4.20 -8.46
CA PRO A 75 8.08 -4.36 -7.41
C PRO A 75 6.89 -5.19 -7.92
N LYS A 76 6.57 -6.28 -7.21
CA LYS A 76 5.37 -7.08 -7.47
C LYS A 76 4.09 -6.31 -7.13
N LEU A 77 4.13 -5.53 -6.05
CA LEU A 77 3.06 -4.66 -5.59
C LEU A 77 3.65 -3.29 -5.24
N HIS A 78 3.04 -2.21 -5.73
CA HIS A 78 3.32 -0.85 -5.28
C HIS A 78 2.00 -0.20 -4.89
N TYR A 79 1.85 0.05 -3.59
CA TYR A 79 0.64 0.56 -2.96
C TYR A 79 1.02 1.80 -2.15
N TYR A 80 0.28 2.90 -2.33
CA TYR A 80 0.48 4.10 -1.52
C TYR A 80 -0.39 4.02 -0.27
N ILE A 81 0.25 3.95 0.90
CA ILE A 81 -0.41 3.81 2.19
C ILE A 81 -0.95 5.14 2.77
N GLY A 82 -0.42 6.28 2.33
CA GLY A 82 -0.69 7.58 2.97
C GLY A 82 0.13 7.78 4.26
N GLY A 83 -0.02 8.93 4.92
CA GLY A 83 0.73 9.27 6.14
C GLY A 83 2.03 10.04 5.90
N GLY A 84 2.53 10.71 6.95
CA GLY A 84 3.74 11.53 7.00
C GLY A 84 4.98 10.81 7.55
N TYR A 85 4.82 9.69 8.26
CA TYR A 85 5.91 8.94 8.87
C TYR A 85 6.57 8.01 7.85
N SER A 86 7.89 8.14 7.73
CA SER A 86 8.73 7.47 6.73
C SER A 86 9.15 6.04 7.10
N GLY A 87 8.75 5.53 8.27
CA GLY A 87 8.95 4.15 8.69
C GLY A 87 7.71 3.30 8.41
N ALA A 88 7.49 2.91 7.15
CA ALA A 88 6.45 1.93 6.84
C ALA A 88 6.92 0.55 7.33
N LEU A 89 6.58 0.21 8.58
CA LEU A 89 6.76 -1.14 9.08
C LEU A 89 5.78 -2.05 8.33
N SER A 90 6.33 -3.05 7.67
CA SER A 90 5.58 -4.08 6.97
C SER A 90 6.27 -5.42 7.18
N PHE A 91 5.51 -6.51 7.24
CA PHE A 91 6.06 -7.85 7.18
C PHE A 91 5.28 -8.69 6.17
N THR A 92 6.00 -9.58 5.51
CA THR A 92 5.48 -10.35 4.38
C THR A 92 5.55 -11.85 4.66
N HIS A 93 4.84 -12.35 5.67
CA HIS A 93 4.81 -13.81 5.96
C HIS A 93 3.47 -14.30 6.54
N THR A 94 2.37 -13.56 6.37
CA THR A 94 1.04 -14.12 6.69
C THR A 94 0.48 -14.85 5.48
N GLN A 95 -0.36 -15.88 5.70
CA GLN A 95 -0.85 -16.75 4.63
C GLN A 95 -1.63 -15.98 3.54
N ASN A 96 -2.30 -14.87 3.87
CA ASN A 96 -3.30 -14.27 2.96
C ASN A 96 -3.19 -12.75 2.77
N ALA A 97 -2.35 -12.04 3.53
CA ALA A 97 -2.28 -10.59 3.46
C ALA A 97 -0.87 -10.04 3.76
N ILE A 98 -0.66 -8.80 3.33
CA ILE A 98 0.46 -7.97 3.74
C ILE A 98 -0.10 -7.03 4.82
N TRP A 99 0.47 -7.08 6.01
CA TRP A 99 0.10 -6.20 7.11
C TRP A 99 1.09 -5.05 7.17
N VAL A 100 0.55 -3.84 7.23
CA VAL A 100 1.32 -2.60 7.24
C VAL A 100 0.81 -1.72 8.36
N TYR A 101 1.75 -1.12 9.10
CA TYR A 101 1.42 0.01 9.94
C TYR A 101 1.13 1.23 9.05
N GLN A 102 0.13 2.00 9.45
CA GLN A 102 -0.25 3.22 8.77
C GLN A 102 -0.49 4.31 9.82
N GLU A 103 0.26 5.40 9.70
CA GLU A 103 0.02 6.61 10.48
C GLU A 103 -1.41 7.13 10.25
N GLY A 104 -2.08 7.53 11.32
CA GLY A 104 -3.41 8.14 11.26
C GLY A 104 -3.35 9.66 11.31
N SER A 105 -3.76 10.26 12.42
CA SER A 105 -3.79 11.73 12.59
C SER A 105 -3.06 12.16 13.85
N TYR A 106 -2.29 13.23 13.69
CA TYR A 106 -1.53 13.92 14.74
C TYR A 106 -1.93 15.39 14.87
N GLU A 107 -3.02 15.80 14.20
CA GLU A 107 -3.47 17.20 14.18
C GLU A 107 -3.90 17.70 15.56
N ASN A 108 -4.46 16.82 16.39
CA ASN A 108 -4.85 17.12 17.76
C ASN A 108 -4.01 16.28 18.75
N PRO A 109 -3.23 16.90 19.65
CA PRO A 109 -2.47 16.21 20.69
C PRO A 109 -3.32 15.29 21.59
N ASP A 110 -4.58 15.65 21.83
CA ASP A 110 -5.48 14.91 22.72
C ASP A 110 -6.22 13.76 22.01
N ASN A 111 -6.07 13.64 20.68
CA ASN A 111 -6.75 12.61 19.88
C ASN A 111 -5.87 12.15 18.72
N GLN A 112 -4.67 11.70 19.07
CA GLN A 112 -3.76 11.06 18.14
C GLN A 112 -4.17 9.59 17.96
N TYR A 113 -3.98 9.08 16.74
CA TYR A 113 -4.25 7.67 16.46
C TYR A 113 -3.53 7.19 15.22
N ASP A 114 -3.24 5.90 15.22
CA ASP A 114 -2.69 5.17 14.08
C ASP A 114 -3.55 3.96 13.71
N PHE A 115 -3.11 3.24 12.69
CA PHE A 115 -3.79 2.06 12.18
C PHE A 115 -2.82 0.93 11.85
N ILE A 116 -3.37 -0.28 11.87
CA ILE A 116 -2.82 -1.42 11.16
C ILE A 116 -3.75 -1.70 9.99
N LYS A 117 -3.19 -1.91 8.82
CA LYS A 117 -3.94 -2.20 7.59
C LYS A 117 -3.51 -3.53 7.01
N SER A 118 -4.47 -4.32 6.58
CA SER A 118 -4.23 -5.53 5.80
C SER A 118 -4.52 -5.28 4.32
N ILE A 119 -3.58 -5.70 3.48
CA ILE A 119 -3.62 -5.51 2.04
C ILE A 119 -3.50 -6.88 1.37
N SER A 120 -4.40 -7.19 0.43
CA SER A 120 -4.30 -8.42 -0.37
C SER A 120 -3.06 -8.36 -1.27
N TYR A 121 -2.58 -9.51 -1.74
CA TYR A 121 -1.50 -9.55 -2.74
C TYR A 121 -1.88 -8.90 -4.08
N GLN A 122 -3.16 -8.61 -4.29
CA GLN A 122 -3.69 -7.87 -5.45
C GLN A 122 -3.85 -6.37 -5.16
N GLY A 123 -3.49 -5.90 -3.97
CA GLY A 123 -3.52 -4.50 -3.60
C GLY A 123 -4.86 -3.98 -3.09
N ASP A 124 -5.77 -4.87 -2.67
CA ASP A 124 -7.03 -4.48 -2.07
C ASP A 124 -6.87 -4.28 -0.57
N THR A 125 -7.45 -3.22 -0.02
CA THR A 125 -7.57 -3.08 1.43
C THR A 125 -8.62 -4.06 1.92
N LEU A 126 -8.20 -4.99 2.78
CA LEU A 126 -9.07 -5.99 3.38
C LEU A 126 -9.63 -5.47 4.71
N GLU A 127 -8.77 -4.91 5.54
CA GLU A 127 -9.13 -4.39 6.86
C GLU A 127 -8.25 -3.20 7.25
N GLN A 128 -8.77 -2.35 8.13
CA GLN A 128 -8.03 -1.28 8.77
C GLN A 128 -8.52 -1.15 10.22
N ILE A 129 -7.61 -1.38 11.17
CA ILE A 129 -7.90 -1.42 12.60
C ILE A 129 -7.18 -0.25 13.26
N LYS A 130 -7.90 0.53 14.08
CA LYS A 130 -7.29 1.61 14.89
C LYS A 130 -6.39 0.97 15.96
N THR A 131 -5.17 1.45 16.09
CA THR A 131 -4.27 1.00 17.16
C THR A 131 -4.68 1.59 18.51
N PRO A 132 -4.39 0.91 19.64
CA PRO A 132 -4.64 1.40 20.98
C PRO A 132 -3.67 2.53 21.37
N ASP A 133 -2.52 2.59 20.69
CA ASP A 133 -1.47 3.58 20.90
C ASP A 133 -0.84 3.97 19.55
N ILE A 134 0.01 4.98 19.54
CA ILE A 134 0.64 5.52 18.34
C ILE A 134 2.11 5.09 18.22
N LEU A 135 2.79 5.53 17.16
CA LEU A 135 4.24 5.39 16.95
C LEU A 135 4.74 3.94 17.04
N ALA A 136 4.53 3.19 15.96
CA ALA A 136 5.07 1.85 15.87
C ALA A 136 6.60 1.86 15.72
N TRP A 137 7.28 1.29 16.70
CA TRP A 137 8.73 1.12 16.73
C TRP A 137 9.19 -0.20 16.13
N ASP A 138 8.41 -1.27 16.33
CA ASP A 138 8.67 -2.58 15.77
C ASP A 138 7.37 -3.35 15.52
N MET A 139 7.40 -4.24 14.53
CA MET A 139 6.27 -5.04 14.11
C MET A 139 6.73 -6.41 13.65
N GLN A 140 6.34 -7.47 14.36
CA GLN A 140 6.75 -8.84 14.08
C GLN A 140 5.56 -9.78 14.00
N CYS A 141 5.63 -10.77 13.11
CA CYS A 141 4.63 -11.84 13.03
C CYS A 141 5.23 -13.15 13.49
N LEU A 142 4.58 -13.77 14.47
CA LEU A 142 4.91 -15.09 14.97
C LEU A 142 4.24 -16.17 14.10
N ASN A 143 4.73 -17.40 14.20
CA ASN A 143 4.31 -18.54 13.36
C ASN A 143 2.83 -18.95 13.52
N ASN A 144 2.15 -18.47 14.56
CA ASN A 144 0.76 -18.78 14.91
C ASN A 144 -0.23 -17.69 14.46
N ASN A 145 0.16 -16.85 13.47
CA ASN A 145 -0.60 -15.66 13.05
C ASN A 145 -0.81 -14.63 14.18
N THR A 146 0.08 -14.60 15.16
CA THR A 146 0.11 -13.54 16.17
C THR A 146 1.02 -12.43 15.70
N LEU A 147 0.49 -11.22 15.64
CA LEU A 147 1.21 -9.99 15.37
C LEU A 147 1.58 -9.33 16.71
N LEU A 148 2.88 -9.09 16.90
CA LEU A 148 3.43 -8.29 17.98
C LEU A 148 3.73 -6.89 17.48
N LEU A 149 3.29 -5.89 18.23
CA LEU A 149 3.50 -4.49 17.93
C LEU A 149 4.08 -3.78 19.14
N ASN A 150 5.20 -3.10 18.94
CA ASN A 150 5.73 -2.15 19.90
C ASN A 150 5.25 -0.76 19.49
N LEU A 151 4.25 -0.24 20.20
CA LEU A 151 3.65 1.08 19.97
C LEU A 151 3.99 1.97 21.16
N ASP A 152 4.72 3.05 20.94
CA ASP A 152 5.20 3.98 21.98
C ASP A 152 5.70 3.28 23.26
N HIS A 153 6.58 2.29 23.10
CA HIS A 153 7.17 1.49 24.19
C HIS A 153 6.23 0.49 24.88
N HIS A 154 5.01 0.31 24.38
CA HIS A 154 4.06 -0.70 24.84
C HIS A 154 3.96 -1.86 23.85
N ILE A 155 4.01 -3.10 24.36
CA ILE A 155 3.86 -4.29 23.53
C ILE A 155 2.40 -4.71 23.50
N TYR A 156 1.84 -4.75 22.30
CA TYR A 156 0.50 -5.22 22.01
C TYR A 156 0.56 -6.50 21.18
N THR A 157 -0.33 -7.42 21.52
CA THR A 157 -0.51 -8.67 20.79
C THR A 157 -1.83 -8.65 20.04
N TYR A 158 -1.79 -9.01 18.76
CA TYR A 158 -2.96 -9.12 17.88
C TYR A 158 -3.02 -10.54 17.32
N VAL A 159 -4.15 -11.22 17.49
CA VAL A 159 -4.38 -12.49 16.80
C VAL A 159 -4.97 -12.19 15.43
N VAL A 160 -4.18 -12.43 14.39
CA VAL A 160 -4.51 -12.12 13.01
C VAL A 160 -5.14 -13.34 12.36
N VAL A 161 -6.39 -13.64 12.72
CA VAL A 161 -7.16 -14.71 12.05
C VAL A 161 -7.92 -14.09 10.88
N LEU A 162 -7.59 -14.48 9.65
CA LEU A 162 -8.52 -14.23 8.54
C LEU A 162 -9.76 -15.12 8.72
N LEU A 163 -10.85 -14.53 9.22
CA LEU A 163 -12.18 -15.09 9.12
C LEU A 163 -12.61 -15.09 7.64
N PHE A 164 -12.64 -16.27 7.02
CA PHE A 164 -13.41 -16.50 5.80
C PHE A 164 -14.92 -16.64 6.06
N LEU A 165 -15.39 -16.32 7.27
CA LEU A 165 -16.80 -16.36 7.63
C LEU A 165 -17.23 -14.98 8.11
N LYS A 166 -18.11 -14.34 7.34
CA LYS A 166 -18.99 -13.27 7.82
C LYS A 166 -19.72 -13.78 9.06
N THR A 167 -19.21 -13.48 10.24
CA THR A 167 -19.96 -13.50 11.49
C THR A 167 -19.59 -12.25 12.23
N ASP A 168 -20.57 -11.37 12.42
CA ASP A 168 -20.47 -9.96 12.82
C ASP A 168 -19.89 -9.69 14.23
N ASN A 169 -19.08 -10.59 14.83
CA ASN A 169 -18.63 -10.44 16.22
C ASN A 169 -17.23 -11.03 16.49
N TYR A 170 -16.20 -10.57 15.78
CA TYR A 170 -14.82 -10.74 16.24
C TYR A 170 -14.10 -9.39 16.24
N LEU A 171 -13.93 -8.84 17.44
CA LEU A 171 -12.88 -7.86 17.68
C LEU A 171 -11.56 -8.64 17.81
N PRO A 172 -10.47 -8.21 17.16
CA PRO A 172 -9.16 -8.78 17.44
C PRO A 172 -8.91 -8.66 18.95
N PHE A 173 -8.54 -9.76 19.60
CA PHE A 173 -8.16 -9.73 21.00
C PHE A 173 -6.86 -8.93 21.13
N ILE A 174 -6.94 -7.75 21.74
CA ILE A 174 -5.81 -6.87 22.01
C ILE A 174 -5.51 -6.99 23.49
N ALA A 175 -4.37 -7.60 23.81
CA ALA A 175 -3.82 -7.59 25.16
C ALA A 175 -2.52 -6.78 25.16
N LYS A 176 -2.43 -5.84 26.11
CA LYS A 176 -1.16 -5.23 26.51
C LYS A 176 -0.40 -6.28 27.31
N VAL A 177 0.82 -6.59 26.90
CA VAL A 177 1.73 -7.43 27.67
C VAL A 177 2.62 -6.47 28.46
N GLU A 178 2.52 -6.52 29.80
CA GLU A 178 3.38 -5.77 30.72
C GLU A 178 4.76 -6.41 30.86
#